data_AF-A0A952DAI4-F1
#
_entry.id   AF-A0A952DAI4-F1
#
_cell.length_a   1.000
_cell.length_b   1.000
_cell.length_c   1.000
_cell.angle_alpha   90.00
_cell.angle_beta   90.00
_cell.angle_gamma   90.00
#
_symmetry.space_group_name_H-M   'P 1'
#
loop_
_entity.id
_entity.type
_entity.pdbx_description
1 polymer ?
#
loop_
_entity_poly.entity_id
_entity_poly.type
_entity_poly.pdbx_seq_one_letter_code
_entity_poly.pdbx_strand_id
1 'polypeptide(L)'
;MTRRMLIAVLALIGLFVAMYLWFFKIGLIGSLTCKIDGCEKVNTSPWAVFLGQPVALWGVLYYVGLLVVSYGSTLERFATDRRIALLLLVLTAWGVLFSAYLTWLELAVIHAVCMYCVISAIIVCIQFGLAVIEWRAGAARA
;
A
#
# COMPACT_ATOMS: atom_id res chain seq x y z
N MET A 1 19.26 9.87 3.16
CA MET A 1 18.47 8.66 2.91
C MET A 1 18.35 8.43 1.41
N THR A 2 18.71 7.25 0.92
CA THR A 2 18.42 6.83 -0.46
C THR A 2 16.91 6.73 -0.65
N ARG A 3 16.39 7.06 -1.84
CA ARG A 3 14.93 7.01 -2.15
C ARG A 3 14.30 5.66 -1.82
N ARG A 4 15.08 4.58 -1.93
CA ARG A 4 14.70 3.20 -1.61
C ARG A 4 14.44 2.98 -0.11
N MET A 5 15.22 3.62 0.77
CA MET A 5 14.97 3.59 2.21
C MET A 5 13.67 4.29 2.57
N LEU A 6 13.34 5.41 1.90
CA LEU A 6 12.05 6.08 2.07
C LEU A 6 10.90 5.16 1.66
N ILE A 7 10.98 4.49 0.51
CA ILE A 7 9.96 3.54 0.06
C ILE A 7 9.77 2.41 1.09
N ALA A 8 10.87 1.86 1.62
CA ALA A 8 10.83 0.82 2.65
C ALA A 8 10.18 1.29 3.97
N VAL A 9 10.55 2.48 4.45
CA VAL A 9 9.94 3.07 5.66
C VAL A 9 8.44 3.31 5.47
N LEU A 10 8.04 3.86 4.32
CA LEU A 10 6.63 4.05 3.99
C LEU A 10 5.88 2.72 3.90
N ALA A 11 6.51 1.68 3.33
CA ALA A 11 5.91 0.35 3.25
C ALA A 11 5.73 -0.28 4.62
N LEU A 12 6.68 -0.06 5.54
CA LEU A 12 6.57 -0.51 6.92
C LEU A 12 5.39 0.16 7.62
N ILE A 13 5.24 1.48 7.48
CA ILE A 13 4.09 2.22 8.04
C ILE A 13 2.77 1.68 7.46
N GLY A 14 2.69 1.51 6.14
CA GLY A 14 1.52 0.94 5.46
C GLY A 14 1.20 -0.48 5.92
N LEU A 15 2.23 -1.30 6.16
CA LEU A 15 2.09 -2.65 6.68
C LEU A 15 1.43 -2.66 8.06
N PHE A 16 1.87 -1.79 8.98
CA PHE A 16 1.24 -1.65 10.30
C PHE A 16 -0.23 -1.25 10.20
N VAL A 17 -0.57 -0.32 9.30
CA VAL A 17 -1.96 0.09 9.05
C VAL A 17 -2.80 -1.08 8.52
N ALA A 18 -2.31 -1.78 7.50
CA ALA A 18 -3.01 -2.93 6.92
C ALA A 18 -3.19 -4.08 7.91
N MET A 19 -2.16 -4.35 8.72
CA MET A 19 -2.18 -5.38 9.75
C MET A 19 -3.18 -5.04 10.87
N TYR A 20 -3.25 -3.77 11.28
CA TYR A 20 -4.25 -3.30 12.25
C TYR A 20 -5.68 -3.54 11.76
N LEU A 21 -5.97 -3.21 10.51
CA LEU A 21 -7.28 -3.48 9.89
C LEU A 21 -7.56 -4.97 9.75
N TRP A 22 -6.55 -5.77 9.41
CA TRP A 22 -6.70 -7.21 9.30
C TRP A 22 -7.03 -7.84 10.65
N PHE A 23 -6.35 -7.44 11.72
CA PHE A 23 -6.64 -7.89 13.09
C PHE A 23 -8.05 -7.52 13.55
N PHE A 24 -8.55 -6.34 13.18
CA PHE A 24 -9.94 -5.98 13.41
C PHE A 24 -10.91 -6.92 12.66
N LYS A 25 -10.66 -7.17 11.37
CA LYS A 25 -11.55 -8.01 10.55
C LYS A 25 -11.65 -9.46 11.02
N ILE A 26 -10.56 -10.02 11.59
CA ILE A 26 -10.57 -11.37 12.17
C ILE A 26 -11.15 -11.41 13.59
N GLY A 27 -11.63 -10.28 14.13
CA GLY A 27 -12.26 -10.19 15.45
C GLY A 27 -11.28 -10.18 16.63
N LEU A 28 -9.98 -9.96 16.38
CA LEU A 28 -8.98 -9.82 17.45
C LEU A 28 -9.10 -8.48 18.18
N ILE A 29 -9.65 -7.47 17.51
CA ILE A 29 -9.81 -6.11 18.01
C ILE A 29 -11.29 -5.76 17.91
N GLY A 30 -11.94 -5.41 19.02
CA GLY A 30 -13.40 -5.24 19.09
C GLY A 30 -13.92 -3.92 18.52
N SER A 31 -13.07 -2.90 18.35
CA SER A 31 -13.44 -1.59 17.80
C SER A 31 -12.28 -0.96 17.04
N LEU A 32 -12.59 -0.17 16.00
CA LEU A 32 -11.60 0.62 15.28
C LEU A 32 -11.50 2.01 15.88
N THR A 33 -10.29 2.46 16.20
CA THR A 33 -10.06 3.85 16.58
C THR A 33 -10.14 4.75 15.35
N CYS A 34 -11.36 5.10 14.95
CA CYS A 34 -11.58 5.97 13.80
C CYS A 34 -12.11 7.33 14.26
N LYS A 35 -11.42 8.41 13.86
CA LYS A 35 -11.85 9.78 14.17
C LYS A 35 -13.04 10.23 13.32
N ILE A 36 -13.29 9.55 12.20
CA ILE A 36 -14.37 9.81 11.25
C ILE A 36 -15.27 8.57 11.26
N ASP A 37 -16.54 8.72 11.59
CA ASP A 37 -17.49 7.61 11.52
C ASP A 37 -17.54 7.04 10.09
N GLY A 38 -17.17 5.76 9.93
CA GLY A 38 -17.09 5.14 8.61
C GLY A 38 -16.12 3.98 8.49
N CYS A 39 -15.03 3.95 9.27
CA CYS A 39 -14.04 2.86 9.19
C CYS A 39 -14.67 1.47 9.43
N GLU A 40 -15.55 1.34 10.42
CA GLU A 40 -16.23 0.09 10.73
C GLU A 40 -17.24 -0.29 9.64
N LYS A 41 -18.00 0.68 9.12
CA LYS A 41 -18.94 0.47 8.01
C LYS A 41 -18.23 -0.01 6.73
N VAL A 42 -17.07 0.57 6.41
CA VAL A 42 -16.25 0.14 5.27
C VAL A 42 -15.72 -1.27 5.48
N ASN A 43 -15.15 -1.57 6.66
CA ASN A 43 -14.58 -2.90 6.95
C ASN A 43 -15.62 -4.02 7.11
N THR A 44 -16.85 -3.70 7.53
CA THR A 44 -17.94 -4.68 7.65
C THR A 44 -18.69 -4.89 6.33
N SER A 45 -18.49 -4.02 5.34
CA SER A 45 -19.15 -4.11 4.04
C SER A 45 -18.78 -5.40 3.27
N PRO A 46 -19.65 -5.87 2.35
CA PRO A 46 -19.33 -6.99 1.46
C PRO A 46 -18.07 -6.76 0.63
N TRP A 47 -17.78 -5.50 0.31
CA TRP A 47 -16.64 -5.07 -0.50
C TRP A 47 -15.30 -5.16 0.24
N ALA A 48 -15.32 -5.30 1.57
CA ALA A 48 -14.12 -5.54 2.36
C ALA A 48 -13.56 -6.97 2.22
N VAL A 49 -14.26 -7.84 1.47
CA VAL A 49 -13.80 -9.18 1.12
C VAL A 49 -13.53 -9.23 -0.38
N PHE A 50 -12.28 -9.50 -0.75
CA PHE A 50 -11.83 -9.65 -2.13
C PHE A 50 -11.27 -11.06 -2.31
N LEU A 51 -11.80 -11.81 -3.30
CA LEU A 51 -11.45 -13.21 -3.56
C LEU A 51 -11.60 -14.11 -2.31
N GLY A 52 -12.64 -13.88 -1.50
CA GLY A 52 -12.89 -14.65 -0.28
C GLY A 52 -11.98 -14.31 0.91
N GLN A 53 -11.06 -13.34 0.76
CA GLN A 53 -10.15 -12.89 1.82
C GLN A 53 -10.33 -11.39 2.11
N PRO A 54 -10.03 -10.94 3.34
CA PRO A 54 -10.08 -9.52 3.68
C PRO A 54 -9.20 -8.68 2.74
N VAL A 55 -9.71 -7.54 2.26
CA VAL A 55 -8.92 -6.55 1.52
C VAL A 55 -7.68 -6.11 2.32
N ALA A 56 -7.80 -6.07 3.65
CA ALA A 56 -6.68 -5.78 4.55
C ALA A 56 -5.52 -6.79 4.40
N LEU A 57 -5.81 -8.08 4.19
CA LEU A 57 -4.79 -9.10 3.94
C LEU A 57 -4.04 -8.84 2.63
N TRP A 58 -4.76 -8.46 1.57
CA TRP A 58 -4.15 -8.06 0.30
C TRP A 58 -3.23 -6.84 0.46
N GLY A 59 -3.63 -5.88 1.29
CA GLY A 59 -2.79 -4.74 1.67
C GLY A 59 -1.50 -5.17 2.39
N VAL A 60 -1.60 -6.10 3.35
CA VAL A 60 -0.43 -6.68 4.04
C VAL A 60 0.52 -7.32 3.03
N LEU A 61 0.00 -8.19 2.14
CA LEU A 61 0.82 -8.86 1.12
C LEU A 61 1.51 -7.86 0.18
N TYR A 62 0.80 -6.82 -0.23
CA TYR A 62 1.35 -5.75 -1.05
C TYR A 62 2.51 -5.03 -0.35
N TYR A 63 2.31 -4.59 0.91
CA TYR A 63 3.35 -3.87 1.64
C TYR A 63 4.55 -4.75 2.00
N VAL A 64 4.34 -6.02 2.34
CA VAL A 64 5.43 -6.99 2.54
C VAL A 64 6.22 -7.17 1.25
N GLY A 65 5.55 -7.37 0.12
CA GLY A 65 6.20 -7.48 -1.18
C GLY A 65 7.04 -6.25 -1.51
N LEU A 66 6.51 -5.05 -1.28
CA LEU A 66 7.23 -3.81 -1.50
C LEU A 66 8.45 -3.67 -0.60
N LEU A 67 8.33 -4.08 0.68
CA LEU A 67 9.42 -4.10 1.65
C LEU A 67 10.55 -5.03 1.23
N VAL A 68 10.22 -6.27 0.84
CA VAL A 68 11.18 -7.28 0.40
C VAL A 68 11.94 -6.80 -0.83
N VAL A 69 11.23 -6.25 -1.82
CA VAL A 69 11.87 -5.71 -3.05
C VAL A 69 12.73 -4.49 -2.72
N SER A 70 12.25 -3.57 -1.88
CA SER A 70 13.01 -2.37 -1.49
C SER A 70 14.26 -2.71 -0.68
N TYR A 71 14.15 -3.67 0.24
CA TYR A 71 15.29 -4.16 1.01
C TYR A 71 16.29 -4.90 0.12
N GLY A 72 15.82 -5.80 -0.75
CA GLY A 72 16.64 -6.50 -1.73
C GLY A 72 17.37 -5.55 -2.69
N SER A 73 16.75 -4.41 -3.03
CA SER A 73 17.36 -3.36 -3.85
C SER A 73 18.50 -2.58 -3.17
N THR A 74 18.68 -2.78 -1.86
CA THR A 74 19.79 -2.19 -1.07
C THR A 74 21.06 -3.05 -1.16
N LEU A 75 20.95 -4.33 -1.58
CA LEU A 75 22.13 -5.14 -1.86
C LEU A 75 22.87 -4.59 -3.10
N GLU A 76 24.17 -4.38 -2.98
CA GLU A 76 25.04 -3.76 -4.01
C GLU A 76 24.94 -4.45 -5.38
N ARG A 77 24.72 -5.78 -5.38
CA ARG A 77 24.55 -6.59 -6.60
C ARG A 77 23.35 -6.17 -7.46
N PHE A 78 22.36 -5.54 -6.84
CA PHE A 78 21.07 -5.18 -7.41
C PHE A 78 20.84 -3.66 -7.42
N ALA A 79 21.80 -2.88 -6.91
CA ALA A 79 21.69 -1.44 -6.76
C ALA A 79 21.47 -0.73 -8.11
N THR A 80 22.06 -1.23 -9.19
CA THR A 80 21.99 -0.61 -10.54
C THR A 80 21.06 -1.37 -11.49
N ASP A 81 20.37 -2.42 -11.04
CA ASP A 81 19.54 -3.21 -11.95
C ASP A 81 18.23 -2.47 -12.28
N ARG A 82 18.10 -2.05 -13.54
CA ARG A 82 16.91 -1.39 -14.09
C ARG A 82 15.65 -2.26 -13.97
N ARG A 83 15.81 -3.59 -13.90
CA ARG A 83 14.69 -4.52 -13.69
C ARG A 83 14.01 -4.29 -12.35
N ILE A 84 14.76 -3.99 -11.29
CA ILE A 84 14.20 -3.76 -9.95
C ILE A 84 13.49 -2.41 -9.88
N ALA A 85 14.04 -1.37 -10.51
CA ALA A 85 13.36 -0.09 -10.62
C ALA A 85 12.02 -0.23 -11.38
N LEU A 86 12.00 -1.02 -12.46
CA LEU A 86 10.78 -1.32 -13.20
C LEU A 86 9.80 -2.17 -12.39
N LEU A 87 10.29 -3.17 -11.64
CA LEU A 87 9.47 -3.99 -10.76
C LEU A 87 8.79 -3.16 -9.66
N LEU A 88 9.54 -2.27 -9.00
CA LEU A 88 9.00 -1.33 -8.00
C LEU A 88 7.97 -0.39 -8.62
N LEU A 89 8.22 0.11 -9.84
CA LEU A 89 7.28 0.96 -10.56
C LEU A 89 5.97 0.21 -10.85
N VAL A 90 6.05 -1.03 -11.35
CA VAL A 90 4.87 -1.85 -11.66
C VAL A 90 4.09 -2.19 -10.38
N LEU A 91 4.78 -2.58 -9.31
CA LEU A 91 4.13 -2.85 -8.02
C LEU A 91 3.41 -1.60 -7.51
N THR A 92 4.10 -0.47 -7.43
CA THR A 92 3.51 0.77 -6.92
C THR A 92 2.39 1.29 -7.80
N ALA A 93 2.48 1.16 -9.13
CA ALA A 93 1.41 1.49 -10.06
C ALA A 93 0.16 0.64 -9.79
N TRP A 94 0.35 -0.67 -9.61
CA TRP A 94 -0.73 -1.58 -9.25
C TRP A 94 -1.37 -1.19 -7.90
N GLY A 95 -0.54 -0.85 -6.91
CA GLY A 95 -1.01 -0.36 -5.62
C GLY A 95 -1.87 0.91 -5.74
N VAL A 96 -1.45 1.88 -6.57
CA VAL A 96 -2.21 3.13 -6.81
C VAL A 96 -3.56 2.81 -7.47
N LEU A 97 -3.56 1.95 -8.49
CA LEU A 97 -4.78 1.52 -9.17
C LEU A 97 -5.75 0.83 -8.22
N PHE A 98 -5.25 -0.09 -7.40
CA PHE A 98 -6.06 -0.80 -6.41
C PHE A 98 -6.60 0.18 -5.35
N SER A 99 -5.77 1.11 -4.88
CA SER A 99 -6.22 2.13 -3.93
C SER A 99 -7.27 3.06 -4.52
N ALA A 100 -7.12 3.48 -5.78
CA ALA A 100 -8.09 4.31 -6.48
C ALA A 100 -9.43 3.58 -6.64
N TYR A 101 -9.40 2.27 -6.93
CA TYR A 101 -10.59 1.43 -6.97
C TYR A 101 -11.32 1.37 -5.62
N LEU A 102 -10.59 1.20 -4.50
CA LEU A 102 -11.18 1.22 -3.17
C LEU A 102 -11.77 2.59 -2.82
N THR A 103 -11.06 3.68 -3.11
CA THR A 103 -11.57 5.05 -2.89
C THR A 103 -12.84 5.30 -3.70
N TRP A 104 -12.92 4.78 -4.93
CA TRP A 104 -14.13 4.86 -5.72
C TRP A 104 -15.30 4.08 -5.07
N LEU A 105 -15.06 2.87 -4.55
CA LEU A 105 -16.06 2.10 -3.81
C LEU A 105 -16.55 2.82 -2.54
N GLU A 106 -15.64 3.43 -1.78
CA GLU A 106 -15.96 4.19 -0.56
C GLU A 106 -16.93 5.35 -0.84
N LEU A 107 -16.65 6.12 -1.90
CA LEU A 107 -17.43 7.31 -2.26
C LEU A 107 -18.72 6.98 -3.02
N ALA A 108 -18.67 6.05 -3.97
CA ALA A 108 -19.78 5.79 -4.88
C ALA A 108 -20.76 4.71 -4.39
N VAL A 109 -20.32 3.78 -3.52
CA VAL A 109 -21.13 2.63 -3.11
C VAL A 109 -21.40 2.62 -1.62
N ILE A 110 -20.37 2.78 -0.79
CA ILE A 110 -20.50 2.67 0.68
C ILE A 110 -20.98 3.99 1.31
N HIS A 111 -20.70 5.11 0.63
CA HIS A 111 -20.95 6.47 1.09
C HIS A 111 -20.35 6.70 2.50
N ALA A 112 -19.15 6.17 2.72
CA ALA A 112 -18.42 6.29 3.98
C ALA A 112 -16.92 6.28 3.70
N VAL A 113 -16.16 7.06 4.48
CA VAL A 113 -14.72 7.23 4.28
C VAL A 113 -13.98 6.56 5.42
N CYS A 114 -13.05 5.67 5.10
CA CYS A 114 -12.14 5.09 6.08
C CYS A 114 -10.83 5.88 6.12
N MET A 115 -10.52 6.50 7.26
CA MET A 115 -9.27 7.25 7.45
C MET A 115 -8.03 6.40 7.17
N TYR A 116 -8.03 5.13 7.57
CA TYR A 116 -6.91 4.21 7.33
C TYR A 116 -6.71 3.89 5.84
N CYS A 117 -7.80 3.75 5.08
CA CYS A 117 -7.75 3.55 3.64
C CYS A 117 -7.19 4.79 2.94
N VAL A 118 -7.60 6.00 3.35
CA VAL A 118 -7.05 7.25 2.83
C VAL A 118 -5.56 7.40 3.15
N ILE A 119 -5.14 7.07 4.37
CA ILE A 119 -3.71 7.06 4.75
C ILE A 119 -2.93 6.10 3.85
N SER A 120 -3.44 4.88 3.66
CA SER A 120 -2.82 3.89 2.77
C SER A 120 -2.72 4.40 1.33
N ALA A 121 -3.77 5.06 0.81
CA ALA A 121 -3.77 5.67 -0.51
C ALA A 121 -2.67 6.73 -0.67
N ILE A 122 -2.52 7.62 0.31
CA ILE A 122 -1.48 8.66 0.30
C ILE A 122 -0.09 8.01 0.32
N ILE A 123 0.13 7.00 1.16
CA ILE A 123 1.41 6.28 1.25
C ILE A 123 1.77 5.67 -0.10
N VAL A 124 0.83 5.00 -0.76
CA VAL A 124 1.08 4.33 -2.05
C VAL A 124 1.32 5.34 -3.17
N CYS A 125 0.60 6.46 -3.19
CA CYS A 125 0.86 7.56 -4.12
C CYS A 125 2.27 8.14 -3.97
N ILE A 126 2.75 8.32 -2.73
CA ILE A 126 4.12 8.80 -2.47
C ILE A 126 5.13 7.75 -2.92
N GLN A 127 4.91 6.47 -2.63
CA GLN A 127 5.78 5.38 -3.07
C GLN A 127 5.88 5.32 -4.60
N PHE A 128 4.76 5.48 -5.30
CA PHE A 128 4.73 5.53 -6.77
C PHE A 128 5.54 6.73 -7.30
N GLY A 129 5.37 7.91 -6.72
CA GLY A 129 6.18 9.08 -7.07
C GLY A 129 7.68 8.82 -6.91
N LEU A 130 8.10 8.23 -5.79
CA LEU A 130 9.50 7.87 -5.56
C LEU A 130 10.01 6.81 -6.56
N ALA A 131 9.18 5.81 -6.88
CA ALA A 131 9.51 4.78 -7.85
C ALA A 131 9.67 5.35 -9.27
N VAL A 132 8.81 6.29 -9.68
CA VAL A 132 8.94 7.01 -10.96
C VAL A 132 10.26 7.78 -11.03
N ILE A 133 10.64 8.47 -9.96
CA ILE A 133 11.89 9.25 -9.93
C ILE A 133 13.11 8.32 -9.97
N GLU A 134 13.09 7.18 -9.27
CA GLU A 134 14.13 6.14 -9.38
C GLU A 134 14.23 5.59 -10.80
N TRP A 135 13.10 5.26 -11.44
CA TRP A 135 13.07 4.73 -12.80
C TRP A 135 13.63 5.73 -13.82
N ARG A 136 13.24 7.02 -13.72
CA ARG A 136 13.80 8.09 -14.57
C ARG A 136 15.30 8.30 -14.33
N ALA A 137 15.76 8.25 -13.08
CA ALA A 137 17.18 8.39 -12.75
C ALA A 137 18.04 7.19 -13.18
N GLY A 138 17.45 6.01 -13.32
CA GLY A 138 18.09 4.85 -13.94
C GLY A 138 18.09 4.94 -15.47
N ALA A 139 17.03 5.48 -16.08
CA ALA A 139 16.96 5.69 -17.52
C ALA A 139 17.95 6.75 -18.03
N ALA A 140 18.22 7.82 -17.26
CA ALA A 140 19.18 8.87 -17.62
C ALA A 140 20.66 8.49 -17.46
N ARG A 141 20.95 7.31 -16.88
CA ARG A 141 22.31 6.78 -16.68
C ARG A 141 22.71 5.71 -17.71
N ALA A 142 21.81 5.39 -18.64
CA ALA A 142 22.03 4.46 -19.75
C ALA A 142 22.15 5.24 -21.05
#